data_AF-X8JUG3-F1
#
_entry.id   AF-X8JUG3-F1
#
_cell.length_a   1.000
_cell.length_b   1.000
_cell.length_c   1.000
_cell.angle_alpha   90.00
_cell.angle_beta   90.00
_cell.angle_gamma   90.00
#
_symmetry.space_group_name_H-M   'P 1'
#
loop_
_entity.id
_entity.type
_entity.pdbx_description
1 polymer ?
#
loop_
_entity_poly.entity_id
_entity_poly.type
_entity_poly.pdbx_seq_one_letter_code
_entity_poly.pdbx_strand_id
1 'polypeptide(L)'
;MIKHAIQSTMFSALSLVRSPPQVEELGSKLDSAGVPFTLDACRACADPCDLGHEEWPNRFDVDLSSDMLGSVKPYARQVVISTGKSDWAREVTEESNSLAEHLSHVHGKLVASSTARTSKSGDAPAGVFTASNSTRLSVLNGSHREVGCAPKTHTVLVFPDYKLVKDVPATNEGASELWKAALDPAVGVEGKVNSGMKSWTLPYSAVILLCSHKRRDNRCHIAAPVLEDGKSIFKRVKQLY
;
A
#
# COMPACT_ATOMS: atom_id res chain seq x y z
N MET A 1 16.61 64.88 -14.78
CA MET A 1 17.46 64.34 -13.69
C MET A 1 16.57 64.27 -12.44
N ILE A 2 16.29 63.19 -11.74
CA ILE A 2 16.72 61.78 -11.72
C ILE A 2 15.49 60.99 -11.25
N LYS A 3 15.25 59.82 -11.85
CA LYS A 3 14.22 58.84 -11.47
C LYS A 3 14.68 58.11 -10.22
N HIS A 4 13.84 57.97 -9.19
CA HIS A 4 14.06 56.96 -8.15
C HIS A 4 12.99 55.88 -8.28
N ALA A 5 13.41 54.78 -8.91
CA ALA A 5 12.71 53.52 -8.91
C ALA A 5 12.85 52.87 -7.52
N ILE A 6 11.72 52.53 -6.91
CA ILE A 6 11.68 51.68 -5.72
C ILE A 6 11.83 50.25 -6.23
N GLN A 7 13.05 49.72 -6.11
CA GLN A 7 13.38 48.36 -6.46
C GLN A 7 12.80 47.44 -5.38
N SER A 8 11.69 46.78 -5.70
CA SER A 8 11.13 45.68 -4.91
C SER A 8 12.11 44.52 -4.98
N THR A 9 12.93 44.36 -3.94
CA THR A 9 13.77 43.18 -3.76
C THR A 9 12.89 42.02 -3.34
N MET A 10 12.65 41.11 -4.29
CA MET A 10 12.15 39.77 -4.00
C MET A 10 13.21 39.02 -3.18
N PHE A 11 12.95 38.84 -1.89
CA PHE A 11 13.62 37.81 -1.10
C PHE A 11 12.88 36.50 -1.31
N SER A 12 13.28 35.77 -2.36
CA SER A 12 13.01 34.33 -2.43
C SER A 12 13.96 33.68 -1.42
N ALA A 13 13.50 33.49 -0.19
CA ALA A 13 14.21 32.69 0.79
C ALA A 13 14.22 31.24 0.29
N LEU A 14 15.26 30.83 -0.44
CA LEU A 14 15.62 29.43 -0.52
C LEU A 14 15.86 28.97 0.92
N SER A 15 14.96 28.13 1.42
CA SER A 15 15.16 27.39 2.67
C SER A 15 16.38 26.50 2.48
N LEU A 16 17.56 26.99 2.86
CA LEU A 16 18.82 26.26 2.88
C LEU A 16 18.89 25.39 4.15
N VAL A 17 17.86 24.60 4.42
CA VAL A 17 17.99 23.49 5.37
C VAL A 17 18.74 22.39 4.62
N ARG A 18 20.07 22.43 4.68
CA ARG A 18 20.92 21.35 4.18
C ARG A 18 20.51 20.08 4.92
N SER A 19 19.94 19.12 4.20
CA SER A 19 19.55 17.85 4.78
C SER A 19 20.80 17.15 5.37
N PRO A 20 20.66 16.37 6.45
CA PRO A 20 21.78 15.63 7.01
C PRO A 20 22.46 14.78 5.92
N PRO A 21 23.81 14.62 5.92
CA PRO A 21 24.53 13.90 4.86
C PRO A 21 24.04 12.45 4.65
N GLN A 22 23.47 11.84 5.69
CA GLN A 22 22.84 10.52 5.61
C GLN A 22 21.58 10.48 4.72
N VAL A 23 20.81 11.58 4.68
CA VAL A 23 19.61 11.71 3.86
C VAL A 23 19.97 11.89 2.38
N GLU A 24 21.03 12.64 2.09
CA GLU A 24 21.54 12.82 0.72
C GLU A 24 22.10 11.50 0.15
N GLU A 25 22.87 10.74 0.95
CA GLU A 25 23.40 9.43 0.54
C GLU A 25 22.26 8.42 0.30
N LEU A 26 21.27 8.38 1.19
CA LEU A 26 20.09 7.53 1.01
C LEU A 26 19.29 7.94 -0.23
N GLY A 27 19.12 9.24 -0.46
CA GLY A 27 18.44 9.77 -1.65
C GLY A 27 19.09 9.31 -2.95
N SER A 28 20.43 9.39 -3.04
CA SER A 28 21.18 8.90 -4.21
C SER A 28 20.99 7.38 -4.44
N LYS A 29 20.99 6.59 -3.36
CA LYS A 29 20.72 5.14 -3.42
C LYS A 29 19.30 4.84 -3.91
N LEU A 30 18.31 5.58 -3.43
CA LEU A 30 16.91 5.44 -3.84
C LEU A 30 16.69 5.85 -5.30
N ASP A 31 17.31 6.95 -5.73
CA ASP A 31 17.26 7.43 -7.12
C ASP A 31 17.87 6.40 -8.09
N SER A 32 19.03 5.84 -7.72
CA SER A 32 19.69 4.77 -8.47
C SER A 32 18.83 3.50 -8.58
N ALA A 33 17.92 3.27 -7.62
CA ALA A 33 16.96 2.18 -7.63
C ALA A 33 15.62 2.54 -8.29
N GLY A 34 15.47 3.76 -8.83
CA GLY A 34 14.25 4.26 -9.46
C GLY A 34 13.10 4.48 -8.47
N VAL A 35 13.40 4.66 -7.18
CA VAL A 35 12.39 4.90 -6.15
C VAL A 35 12.13 6.41 -6.06
N PRO A 36 10.91 6.88 -6.38
CA PRO A 36 10.59 8.30 -6.29
C PRO A 36 10.58 8.75 -4.83
N PHE A 37 11.34 9.78 -4.50
CA PHE A 37 11.32 10.44 -3.20
C PHE A 37 11.32 11.96 -3.37
N THR A 38 10.98 12.67 -2.29
CA THR A 38 11.09 14.13 -2.22
C THR A 38 11.61 14.53 -0.85
N LEU A 39 12.41 15.59 -0.81
CA LEU A 39 12.83 16.24 0.44
C LEU A 39 11.88 17.37 0.85
N ASP A 40 10.95 17.74 -0.04
CA ASP A 40 9.91 18.71 0.27
C ASP A 40 8.91 18.10 1.25
N ALA A 41 8.82 18.69 2.45
CA ALA A 41 7.88 18.24 3.49
C ALA A 41 6.42 18.26 3.01
N CYS A 42 6.07 19.16 2.10
CA CYS A 42 4.76 19.25 1.47
C CYS A 42 4.90 19.65 0.00
N ARG A 43 4.37 18.84 -0.92
CA ARG A 43 4.53 19.02 -2.37
C ARG A 43 3.73 20.21 -2.96
N ALA A 44 2.66 20.63 -2.28
CA ALA A 44 1.72 21.63 -2.81
C ALA A 44 1.07 22.53 -1.74
N CYS A 45 1.54 22.48 -0.49
CA CYS A 45 0.96 23.32 0.56
C CYS A 45 1.63 24.70 0.57
N ALA A 46 0.84 25.73 0.90
CA ALA A 46 1.41 27.00 1.32
C ALA A 46 2.18 26.79 2.64
N ASP A 47 3.19 27.61 2.88
CA ASP A 47 3.89 27.67 4.16
C ASP A 47 3.43 28.93 4.91
N PRO A 48 2.72 28.83 6.04
CA PRO A 48 2.39 27.61 6.81
C PRO A 48 1.20 26.81 6.23
N CYS A 49 1.24 25.48 6.41
CA CYS A 49 0.18 24.57 5.97
C CYS A 49 -0.83 24.28 7.08
N ASP A 50 -1.64 25.26 7.46
CA ASP A 50 -2.56 25.10 8.60
C ASP A 50 -3.98 24.66 8.18
N LEU A 51 -4.28 24.64 6.88
CA LEU A 51 -5.58 24.25 6.36
C LEU A 51 -5.64 22.74 6.07
N GLY A 52 -6.57 22.03 6.71
CA GLY A 52 -6.79 20.59 6.48
C GLY A 52 -5.88 19.67 7.31
N HIS A 53 -5.20 20.21 8.30
CA HIS A 53 -4.37 19.46 9.26
C HIS A 53 -5.08 19.38 10.60
N GLU A 54 -6.10 18.51 10.69
CA GLU A 54 -6.80 18.27 11.96
C GLU A 54 -5.82 17.81 13.04
N GLU A 55 -5.97 18.36 14.24
CA GLU A 55 -5.15 17.97 15.37
C GLU A 55 -5.44 16.53 15.79
N TRP A 56 -4.40 15.83 16.19
CA TRP A 56 -4.55 14.49 16.76
C TRP A 56 -5.32 14.53 18.08
N PRO A 57 -6.07 13.47 18.42
CA PRO A 57 -6.73 13.39 19.72
C PRO A 57 -5.75 13.53 20.89
N ASN A 58 -6.21 14.12 21.99
CA ASN A 58 -5.42 14.27 23.20
C ASN A 58 -4.78 12.95 23.65
N ARG A 59 -3.47 12.99 23.93
CA ARG A 59 -2.63 11.83 24.32
C ARG A 59 -2.45 10.78 23.22
N PHE A 60 -2.72 11.12 21.96
CA PHE A 60 -2.26 10.32 20.84
C PHE A 60 -0.74 10.50 20.69
N ASP A 61 -0.01 9.39 20.74
CA ASP A 61 1.45 9.38 20.65
C ASP A 61 1.89 8.26 19.71
N VAL A 62 2.93 8.55 18.94
CA VAL A 62 3.52 7.67 17.94
C VAL A 62 5.03 7.69 18.09
N ASP A 63 5.66 6.55 17.84
CA ASP A 63 7.12 6.46 17.85
C ASP A 63 7.69 7.19 16.63
N LEU A 64 8.43 8.26 16.88
CA LEU A 64 9.13 9.08 15.88
C LEU A 64 10.66 8.82 15.89
N SER A 65 11.12 7.84 16.66
CA SER A 65 12.54 7.58 16.91
C SER A 65 13.06 6.30 16.27
N SER A 66 12.21 5.28 16.14
CA SER A 66 12.60 4.01 15.52
C SER A 66 12.89 4.16 14.03
N ASP A 67 13.98 3.55 13.58
CA ASP A 67 14.29 3.46 12.15
C ASP A 67 13.35 2.44 11.49
N MET A 68 12.54 2.93 10.56
CA MET A 68 11.57 2.14 9.83
C MET A 68 12.12 1.60 8.50
N LEU A 69 13.24 2.14 8.02
CA LEU A 69 13.81 1.76 6.73
C LEU A 69 14.24 0.28 6.75
N GLY A 70 13.73 -0.52 5.81
CA GLY A 70 14.05 -1.94 5.73
C GLY A 70 13.42 -2.85 6.80
N SER A 71 12.58 -2.31 7.69
CA SER A 71 11.90 -3.09 8.74
C SER A 71 10.87 -4.11 8.20
N VAL A 72 10.34 -3.86 7.00
CA VAL A 72 9.33 -4.71 6.37
C VAL A 72 10.01 -5.92 5.72
N LYS A 73 9.57 -7.12 6.12
CA LYS A 73 10.02 -8.37 5.47
C LYS A 73 9.61 -8.37 3.98
N PRO A 74 10.50 -8.79 3.07
CA PRO A 74 10.17 -8.92 1.65
C PRO A 74 8.97 -9.85 1.40
N TYR A 75 8.17 -9.52 0.40
CA TYR A 75 7.08 -10.36 -0.11
C TYR A 75 7.01 -10.26 -1.63
N ALA A 76 6.57 -11.33 -2.27
CA ALA A 76 6.43 -11.41 -3.73
C ALA A 76 5.16 -10.71 -4.21
N ARG A 77 4.09 -10.94 -3.45
CA ARG A 77 2.73 -10.48 -3.75
C ARG A 77 2.11 -9.95 -2.47
N GLN A 78 1.29 -8.92 -2.61
CA GLN A 78 0.40 -8.46 -1.56
C GLN A 78 -1.03 -8.49 -2.07
N VAL A 79 -1.94 -8.98 -1.24
CA VAL A 79 -3.37 -9.00 -1.54
C VAL A 79 -4.15 -8.27 -0.46
N VAL A 80 -5.18 -7.55 -0.87
CA VAL A 80 -6.12 -6.88 0.04
C VAL A 80 -7.52 -7.40 -0.24
N ILE A 81 -8.07 -8.15 0.70
CA ILE A 81 -9.40 -8.74 0.63
C ILE A 81 -10.42 -7.72 1.15
N SER A 82 -11.35 -7.29 0.29
CA SER A 82 -12.45 -6.41 0.67
C SER A 82 -13.46 -7.18 1.51
N THR A 83 -13.48 -6.98 2.83
CA THR A 83 -14.40 -7.70 3.73
C THR A 83 -15.55 -6.84 4.23
N GLY A 84 -15.54 -5.52 3.97
CA GLY A 84 -16.53 -4.58 4.50
C GLY A 84 -16.53 -4.40 6.03
N LYS A 85 -15.55 -4.98 6.74
CA LYS A 85 -15.42 -4.90 8.21
C LYS A 85 -14.49 -3.75 8.58
N SER A 86 -14.63 -3.19 9.78
CA SER A 86 -13.72 -2.15 10.30
C SER A 86 -12.64 -2.70 11.23
N ASP A 87 -12.74 -3.97 11.63
CA ASP A 87 -11.84 -4.62 12.58
C ASP A 87 -11.81 -6.14 12.36
N TRP A 88 -10.70 -6.78 12.69
CA TRP A 88 -10.44 -8.22 12.43
C TRP A 88 -9.72 -8.87 13.62
N ALA A 89 -9.58 -10.20 13.58
CA ALA A 89 -8.63 -10.90 14.45
C ALA A 89 -7.21 -10.32 14.29
N ARG A 90 -6.36 -10.44 15.33
CA ARG A 90 -5.01 -9.84 15.33
C ARG A 90 -4.15 -10.34 14.15
N GLU A 91 -4.34 -11.60 13.77
CA GLU A 91 -3.82 -12.19 12.55
C GLU A 91 -5.01 -12.57 11.65
N VAL A 92 -5.06 -12.00 10.45
CA VAL A 92 -6.24 -12.14 9.59
C VAL A 92 -6.34 -13.54 8.99
N THR A 93 -5.21 -14.23 8.86
CA THR A 93 -5.16 -15.60 8.33
C THR A 93 -5.58 -16.66 9.35
N GLU A 94 -5.79 -16.30 10.61
CA GLU A 94 -6.27 -17.20 11.67
C GLU A 94 -7.80 -17.15 11.85
N GLU A 95 -8.50 -16.28 11.10
CA GLU A 95 -9.96 -16.22 11.13
C GLU A 95 -10.56 -17.40 10.36
N SER A 96 -11.18 -18.34 11.09
CA SER A 96 -11.71 -19.58 10.51
C SER A 96 -12.78 -19.34 9.44
N ASN A 97 -12.72 -20.13 8.36
CA ASN A 97 -13.58 -20.05 7.18
C ASN A 97 -13.52 -18.68 6.47
N SER A 98 -12.43 -17.94 6.66
CA SER A 98 -12.18 -16.71 5.90
C SER A 98 -11.42 -17.00 4.62
N LEU A 99 -11.59 -16.15 3.60
CA LEU A 99 -10.75 -16.23 2.41
C LEU A 99 -9.26 -16.04 2.75
N ALA A 100 -8.92 -15.26 3.78
CA ALA A 100 -7.54 -15.05 4.21
C ALA A 100 -6.89 -16.36 4.73
N GLU A 101 -7.62 -17.14 5.54
CA GLU A 101 -7.19 -18.46 6.02
C GLU A 101 -6.99 -19.42 4.84
N HIS A 102 -8.01 -19.56 3.98
CA HIS A 102 -7.95 -20.45 2.81
C HIS A 102 -6.79 -20.09 1.88
N LEU A 103 -6.56 -18.80 1.64
CA LEU A 103 -5.49 -18.33 0.77
C LEU A 103 -4.10 -18.58 1.35
N SER A 104 -3.92 -18.38 2.66
CA SER A 104 -2.67 -18.70 3.35
C SER A 104 -2.33 -20.19 3.24
N HIS A 105 -3.31 -21.05 3.48
CA HIS A 105 -3.17 -22.49 3.38
C HIS A 105 -2.89 -22.98 1.95
N VAL A 106 -3.65 -22.49 0.96
CA VAL A 106 -3.45 -22.81 -0.46
C VAL A 106 -2.06 -22.34 -0.93
N HIS A 107 -1.67 -21.12 -0.56
CA HIS A 107 -0.38 -20.56 -0.92
C HIS A 107 0.77 -21.41 -0.40
N GLY A 108 0.73 -21.81 0.89
CA GLY A 108 1.75 -22.68 1.47
C GLY A 108 1.90 -24.01 0.73
N LYS A 109 0.78 -24.64 0.35
CA LYS A 109 0.78 -25.90 -0.42
C LYS A 109 1.35 -25.75 -1.83
N LEU A 110 0.94 -24.71 -2.55
CA LEU A 110 1.32 -24.53 -3.96
C LEU A 110 2.76 -24.05 -4.10
N VAL A 111 3.23 -23.16 -3.21
CA VAL A 111 4.63 -22.73 -3.20
C VAL A 111 5.57 -23.88 -2.82
N ALA A 112 5.23 -24.70 -1.82
CA ALA A 112 6.03 -25.86 -1.45
C ALA A 112 6.15 -26.89 -2.59
N SER A 113 5.13 -26.97 -3.45
CA SER A 113 5.13 -27.83 -4.63
C SER A 113 5.87 -27.21 -5.83
N SER A 114 6.16 -25.90 -5.79
CA SER A 114 6.81 -25.17 -6.87
C SER A 114 8.33 -25.19 -6.72
N THR A 115 9.06 -25.31 -7.83
CA THR A 115 10.53 -25.22 -7.87
C THR A 115 11.05 -23.78 -7.91
N ALA A 116 10.23 -22.80 -7.50
CA ALA A 116 10.52 -21.38 -7.61
C ALA A 116 11.77 -21.05 -6.78
N ARG A 117 12.87 -20.74 -7.47
CA ARG A 117 14.14 -20.32 -6.85
C ARG A 117 14.09 -18.82 -6.61
N THR A 118 14.38 -18.41 -5.38
CA THR A 118 14.64 -17.00 -5.09
C THR A 118 15.95 -16.58 -5.77
N SER A 119 15.91 -15.48 -6.51
CA SER A 119 17.15 -14.84 -6.97
C SER A 119 17.89 -14.23 -5.79
N LYS A 120 19.23 -14.26 -5.82
CA LYS A 120 20.04 -13.48 -4.87
C LYS A 120 19.68 -12.01 -5.03
N SER A 121 19.37 -11.34 -3.93
CA SER A 121 19.16 -9.89 -3.90
C SER A 121 20.44 -9.21 -4.38
N GLY A 122 20.33 -8.35 -5.39
CA GLY A 122 21.39 -7.40 -5.73
C GLY A 122 21.58 -6.36 -4.62
N ASP A 123 22.48 -5.40 -4.85
CA ASP A 123 22.84 -4.30 -3.94
C ASP A 123 21.73 -3.23 -3.80
N ALA A 124 20.48 -3.67 -3.64
CA ALA A 124 19.34 -2.76 -3.53
C ALA A 124 19.33 -2.06 -2.16
N PRO A 125 18.87 -0.80 -2.08
CA PRO A 125 18.75 -0.08 -0.82
C PRO A 125 17.85 -0.83 0.17
N ALA A 126 18.09 -0.65 1.48
CA ALA A 126 17.27 -1.25 2.52
C ALA A 126 15.78 -0.90 2.32
N GLY A 127 14.91 -1.91 2.36
CA GLY A 127 13.46 -1.73 2.14
C GLY A 127 13.02 -1.77 0.67
N VAL A 128 13.94 -1.78 -0.29
CA VAL A 128 13.64 -1.93 -1.71
C VAL A 128 13.78 -3.39 -2.11
N PHE A 129 12.71 -3.99 -2.62
CA PHE A 129 12.67 -5.42 -2.93
C PHE A 129 12.14 -5.67 -4.34
N THR A 130 12.79 -6.60 -5.04
CA THR A 130 12.24 -7.20 -6.24
C THR A 130 11.29 -8.33 -5.86
N ALA A 131 10.07 -8.35 -6.42
CA ALA A 131 9.07 -9.37 -6.12
C ALA A 131 9.58 -10.82 -6.31
N SER A 132 10.47 -11.05 -7.27
CA SER A 132 11.08 -12.36 -7.54
C SER A 132 12.03 -12.88 -6.46
N ASN A 133 12.47 -12.02 -5.53
CA ASN A 133 13.40 -12.40 -4.46
C ASN A 133 12.71 -13.08 -3.26
N SER A 134 11.38 -13.13 -3.24
CA SER A 134 10.59 -13.74 -2.17
C SER A 134 9.52 -14.63 -2.78
N THR A 135 9.06 -15.61 -2.01
CA THR A 135 7.85 -16.38 -2.33
C THR A 135 6.71 -16.01 -1.40
N ARG A 136 6.94 -15.16 -0.40
CA ARG A 136 5.95 -14.82 0.64
C ARG A 136 4.79 -14.02 0.06
N LEU A 137 3.57 -14.44 0.40
CA LEU A 137 2.34 -13.69 0.17
C LEU A 137 1.98 -12.85 1.41
N SER A 138 1.79 -11.55 1.24
CA SER A 138 1.23 -10.66 2.27
C SER A 138 -0.29 -10.62 2.12
N VAL A 139 -1.02 -11.25 3.04
CA VAL A 139 -2.49 -11.25 3.05
C VAL A 139 -3.00 -10.18 4.00
N LEU A 140 -3.80 -9.24 3.49
CA LEU A 140 -4.42 -8.17 4.27
C LEU A 140 -5.94 -8.18 4.06
N ASN A 141 -6.68 -7.72 5.06
CA ASN A 141 -8.09 -7.40 4.92
C ASN A 141 -8.27 -5.88 4.82
N GLY A 142 -9.29 -5.46 4.07
CA GLY A 142 -9.66 -4.07 3.87
C GLY A 142 -11.13 -3.82 4.21
N SER A 143 -11.41 -2.61 4.68
CA SER A 143 -12.76 -2.15 5.05
C SER A 143 -13.65 -1.81 3.85
N HIS A 144 -13.07 -1.77 2.65
CA HIS A 144 -13.83 -1.58 1.42
C HIS A 144 -14.92 -2.65 1.30
N ARG A 145 -16.13 -2.21 0.92
CA ARG A 145 -17.26 -3.13 0.72
C ARG A 145 -17.06 -3.94 -0.53
N GLU A 146 -17.47 -5.20 -0.48
CA GLU A 146 -17.52 -6.06 -1.65
C GLU A 146 -18.38 -5.41 -2.73
N VAL A 147 -17.86 -5.36 -3.96
CA VAL A 147 -18.62 -4.89 -5.12
C VAL A 147 -19.08 -6.12 -5.89
N GLY A 148 -19.99 -6.91 -5.30
CA GLY A 148 -20.42 -8.20 -5.85
C GLY A 148 -21.92 -8.46 -5.67
N CYS A 149 -22.48 -9.29 -6.56
CA CYS A 149 -23.91 -9.66 -6.56
C CYS A 149 -24.20 -10.98 -5.84
N ALA A 150 -23.17 -11.78 -5.52
CA ALA A 150 -23.33 -13.11 -4.92
C ALA A 150 -23.06 -13.07 -3.41
N PRO A 151 -23.89 -13.74 -2.57
CA PRO A 151 -23.60 -13.87 -1.16
C PRO A 151 -22.32 -14.69 -0.94
N LYS A 152 -21.42 -14.21 -0.06
CA LYS A 152 -20.17 -14.88 0.39
C LYS A 152 -18.99 -14.88 -0.61
N THR A 153 -18.92 -13.89 -1.50
CA THR A 153 -17.78 -13.72 -2.40
C THR A 153 -17.07 -12.40 -2.16
N HIS A 154 -15.74 -12.40 -2.22
CA HIS A 154 -14.92 -11.22 -1.96
C HIS A 154 -14.40 -10.56 -3.24
N THR A 155 -14.08 -9.27 -3.12
CA THR A 155 -13.24 -8.55 -4.09
C THR A 155 -11.81 -8.50 -3.55
N VAL A 156 -10.83 -8.88 -4.37
CA VAL A 156 -9.41 -8.94 -3.97
C VAL A 156 -8.59 -8.01 -4.83
N LEU A 157 -7.84 -7.12 -4.19
CA LEU A 157 -6.81 -6.32 -4.86
C LEU A 157 -5.49 -7.08 -4.84
N VAL A 158 -4.76 -7.10 -5.96
CA VAL A 158 -3.51 -7.83 -6.15
C VAL A 158 -2.41 -6.85 -6.56
N PHE A 159 -1.34 -6.83 -5.77
CA PHE A 159 -0.14 -6.02 -5.97
C PHE A 159 1.09 -6.92 -6.16
N PRO A 160 2.09 -6.51 -6.96
CA PRO A 160 2.22 -5.20 -7.64
C PRO A 160 1.46 -5.05 -8.96
N ASP A 161 0.60 -6.00 -9.34
CA ASP A 161 -0.06 -6.00 -10.65
C ASP A 161 -1.19 -4.96 -10.80
N TYR A 162 -1.49 -4.20 -9.73
CA TYR A 162 -2.60 -3.24 -9.65
C TYR A 162 -3.90 -3.81 -10.23
N LYS A 163 -4.23 -5.05 -9.83
CA LYS A 163 -5.37 -5.79 -10.37
C LYS A 163 -6.46 -5.97 -9.33
N LEU A 164 -7.70 -5.93 -9.76
CA LEU A 164 -8.88 -6.25 -8.99
C LEU A 164 -9.48 -7.55 -9.51
N VAL A 165 -9.70 -8.52 -8.63
CA VAL A 165 -10.38 -9.79 -8.92
C VAL A 165 -11.70 -9.82 -8.18
N LYS A 166 -12.82 -10.08 -8.86
CA LYS A 166 -14.16 -10.16 -8.24
C LYS A 166 -14.63 -11.59 -8.06
N ASP A 167 -15.68 -11.69 -7.25
CA ASP A 167 -16.51 -12.87 -7.07
C ASP A 167 -15.71 -14.08 -6.54
N VAL A 168 -14.69 -13.82 -5.70
CA VAL A 168 -13.83 -14.87 -5.13
C VAL A 168 -14.52 -15.53 -3.94
N PRO A 169 -14.93 -16.80 -4.01
CA PRO A 169 -15.58 -17.47 -2.89
C PRO A 169 -14.61 -17.66 -1.71
N ALA A 170 -15.10 -17.51 -0.49
CA ALA A 170 -14.36 -17.86 0.73
C ALA A 170 -14.31 -19.39 0.94
N THR A 171 -13.71 -20.11 0.00
CA THR A 171 -13.49 -21.56 0.07
C THR A 171 -12.06 -21.90 -0.36
N ASN A 172 -11.61 -23.13 -0.08
CA ASN A 172 -10.30 -23.60 -0.55
C ASN A 172 -10.22 -23.62 -2.10
N GLU A 173 -11.31 -23.97 -2.77
CA GLU A 173 -11.40 -24.00 -4.22
C GLU A 173 -11.30 -22.59 -4.80
N GLY A 174 -12.04 -21.63 -4.24
CA GLY A 174 -11.98 -20.22 -4.62
C GLY A 174 -10.58 -19.63 -4.41
N ALA A 175 -9.95 -19.91 -3.28
CA ALA A 175 -8.57 -19.51 -3.03
C ALA A 175 -7.57 -20.17 -4.01
N SER A 176 -7.76 -21.44 -4.36
CA SER A 176 -6.94 -22.16 -5.35
C SER A 176 -7.07 -21.56 -6.75
N GLU A 177 -8.29 -21.25 -7.17
CA GLU A 177 -8.57 -20.63 -8.45
C GLU A 177 -7.97 -19.22 -8.52
N LEU A 178 -8.17 -18.39 -7.49
CA LEU A 178 -7.54 -17.06 -7.38
C LEU A 178 -6.03 -17.16 -7.51
N TRP A 179 -5.41 -18.09 -6.78
CA TRP A 179 -3.97 -18.25 -6.80
C TRP A 179 -3.48 -18.59 -8.21
N LYS A 180 -4.07 -19.60 -8.85
CA LYS A 180 -3.70 -20.04 -10.20
C LYS A 180 -4.01 -19.00 -11.28
N ALA A 181 -5.01 -18.15 -11.05
CA ALA A 181 -5.46 -17.15 -12.01
C ALA A 181 -4.63 -15.86 -11.97
N ALA A 182 -4.20 -15.43 -10.77
CA ALA A 182 -3.68 -14.08 -10.56
C ALA A 182 -2.47 -13.98 -9.62
N LEU A 183 -2.16 -14.99 -8.80
CA LEU A 183 -1.06 -14.89 -7.82
C LEU A 183 0.18 -15.72 -8.19
N ASP A 184 0.00 -16.77 -8.98
CA ASP A 184 1.09 -17.60 -9.48
C ASP A 184 2.11 -16.73 -10.23
N PRO A 185 3.39 -16.72 -9.82
CA PRO A 185 4.43 -15.99 -10.55
C PRO A 185 4.50 -16.39 -12.03
N ALA A 186 4.10 -17.61 -12.39
CA ALA A 186 4.14 -18.11 -13.77
C ALA A 186 3.09 -17.47 -14.70
N VAL A 187 2.00 -16.90 -14.17
CA VAL A 187 0.95 -16.28 -15.03
C VAL A 187 1.19 -14.82 -15.35
N GLY A 188 2.18 -14.19 -14.73
CA GLY A 188 2.53 -12.79 -14.96
C GLY A 188 1.41 -11.79 -14.63
N VAL A 189 1.56 -10.55 -15.10
CA VAL A 189 0.64 -9.43 -14.83
C VAL A 189 -0.71 -9.60 -15.53
N GLU A 190 -0.74 -10.21 -16.72
CA GLU A 190 -1.98 -10.46 -17.47
C GLU A 190 -2.88 -11.45 -16.72
N GLY A 191 -2.28 -12.41 -16.01
CA GLY A 191 -2.99 -13.50 -15.38
C GLY A 191 -3.43 -14.55 -16.40
N LYS A 192 -4.14 -15.56 -15.91
CA LYS A 192 -4.60 -16.65 -16.78
C LYS A 192 -5.88 -16.29 -17.53
N VAL A 193 -5.84 -16.37 -18.86
CA VAL A 193 -7.03 -16.23 -19.72
C VAL A 193 -8.01 -17.39 -19.46
N ASN A 194 -9.31 -17.09 -19.36
CA ASN A 194 -10.38 -18.05 -19.07
C ASN A 194 -10.25 -18.79 -17.73
N SER A 195 -9.81 -18.08 -16.68
CA SER A 195 -9.66 -18.66 -15.35
C SER A 195 -10.96 -18.96 -14.60
N GLY A 196 -12.12 -18.51 -15.10
CA GLY A 196 -13.40 -18.54 -14.38
C GLY A 196 -13.64 -17.27 -13.55
N MET A 197 -12.56 -16.61 -13.12
CA MET A 197 -12.59 -15.35 -12.38
C MET A 197 -12.54 -14.13 -13.30
N LYS A 198 -13.29 -13.10 -12.91
CA LYS A 198 -13.26 -11.80 -13.59
C LYS A 198 -12.23 -10.91 -12.92
N SER A 199 -11.34 -10.34 -13.73
CA SER A 199 -10.31 -9.42 -13.25
C SER A 199 -10.16 -8.18 -14.13
N TRP A 200 -9.74 -7.08 -13.52
CA TRP A 200 -9.56 -5.77 -14.16
C TRP A 200 -8.32 -5.07 -13.62
N THR A 201 -7.68 -4.26 -14.46
CA THR A 201 -6.63 -3.33 -14.01
C THR A 201 -7.27 -2.15 -13.27
N LEU A 202 -6.67 -1.74 -12.16
CA LEU A 202 -7.11 -0.58 -11.39
C LEU A 202 -6.81 0.71 -12.16
N PRO A 203 -7.80 1.62 -12.34
CA PRO A 203 -7.63 2.85 -13.10
C PRO A 203 -6.97 3.98 -12.29
N TYR A 204 -6.34 3.65 -11.16
CA TYR A 204 -5.80 4.62 -10.22
C TYR A 204 -4.30 4.81 -10.42
N SER A 205 -3.84 6.06 -10.36
CA SER A 205 -2.40 6.38 -10.40
C SER A 205 -1.67 5.92 -9.12
N ALA A 206 -2.39 5.81 -8.01
CA ALA A 206 -1.85 5.36 -6.73
C ALA A 206 -2.96 4.72 -5.88
N VAL A 207 -2.56 3.78 -5.02
CA VAL A 207 -3.42 3.21 -3.98
C VAL A 207 -2.77 3.50 -2.63
N ILE A 208 -3.52 4.12 -1.72
CA ILE A 208 -3.05 4.42 -0.38
C ILE A 208 -3.77 3.50 0.59
N LEU A 209 -3.02 2.64 1.28
CA LEU A 209 -3.55 1.76 2.31
C LEU A 209 -3.35 2.41 3.69
N LEU A 210 -4.44 2.58 4.42
CA LEU A 210 -4.42 3.04 5.80
C LEU A 210 -4.75 1.87 6.72
N CYS A 211 -3.85 1.56 7.65
CA CYS A 211 -4.16 0.57 8.68
C CYS A 211 -5.17 1.17 9.66
N SER A 212 -6.35 0.57 9.80
CA SER A 212 -7.39 0.96 10.78
C SER A 212 -7.65 -0.13 11.82
N HIS A 213 -6.75 -1.12 11.93
CA HIS A 213 -6.97 -2.37 12.64
C HIS A 213 -6.77 -2.24 14.16
N LYS A 214 -7.88 -2.08 14.90
CA LYS A 214 -7.87 -1.85 16.34
C LYS A 214 -7.21 -2.95 17.16
N ARG A 215 -7.52 -4.23 16.87
CA ARG A 215 -6.97 -5.37 17.65
C ARG A 215 -5.47 -5.59 17.43
N ARG A 216 -4.90 -5.05 16.34
CA ARG A 216 -3.46 -5.09 16.09
C ARG A 216 -2.76 -3.95 16.81
N ASP A 217 -3.22 -2.72 16.56
CA ASP A 217 -2.74 -1.50 17.19
C ASP A 217 -3.88 -0.47 17.30
N ASN A 218 -4.17 -0.02 18.52
CA ASN A 218 -5.21 0.97 18.78
C ASN A 218 -4.88 2.34 18.14
N ARG A 219 -3.59 2.67 17.96
CA ARG A 219 -3.16 3.91 17.32
C ARG A 219 -3.59 3.94 15.86
N CYS A 220 -3.49 2.83 15.15
CA CYS A 220 -3.96 2.70 13.77
C CYS A 220 -5.47 2.97 13.66
N HIS A 221 -6.26 2.42 14.59
CA HIS A 221 -7.71 2.64 14.62
C HIS A 221 -8.09 4.11 14.88
N ILE A 222 -7.34 4.80 15.74
CA ILE A 222 -7.55 6.23 16.02
C ILE A 222 -7.09 7.09 14.85
N ALA A 223 -5.95 6.77 14.25
CA ALA A 223 -5.32 7.62 13.25
C ALA A 223 -5.97 7.54 11.87
N ALA A 224 -6.42 6.35 11.45
CA ALA A 224 -6.93 6.15 10.10
C ALA A 224 -8.11 7.05 9.72
N PRO A 225 -9.15 7.26 10.58
CA PRO A 225 -10.24 8.17 10.27
C PRO A 225 -9.79 9.62 10.09
N VAL A 226 -8.91 10.11 10.98
CA VAL A 226 -8.35 11.48 10.89
C VAL A 226 -7.56 11.65 9.58
N LEU A 227 -6.78 10.63 9.20
CA LEU A 227 -6.04 10.61 7.92
C LEU A 227 -6.94 10.45 6.70
N GLU A 228 -8.12 9.87 6.84
CA GLU A 228 -9.12 9.76 5.77
C GLU A 228 -9.85 11.09 5.57
N ASP A 229 -10.21 11.77 6.65
CA ASP A 229 -10.91 13.06 6.63
C ASP A 229 -10.01 14.22 6.21
N GLY A 230 -8.77 14.28 6.73
CA GLY A 230 -7.74 15.24 6.31
C GLY A 230 -7.39 15.11 4.82
N LYS A 231 -7.67 13.95 4.21
CA LYS A 231 -7.59 13.71 2.76
C LYS A 231 -8.78 14.23 1.97
N SER A 232 -9.55 15.20 2.48
CA SER A 232 -10.47 15.99 1.63
C SER A 232 -9.79 16.61 0.38
N ILE A 233 -8.45 16.63 0.33
CA ILE A 233 -7.61 16.97 -0.84
C ILE A 233 -7.55 15.87 -1.93
N PHE A 234 -7.74 14.58 -1.60
CA PHE A 234 -7.91 13.51 -2.58
C PHE A 234 -9.39 13.18 -2.71
N LYS A 235 -10.14 14.07 -3.36
CA LYS A 235 -11.57 13.90 -3.64
C LYS A 235 -11.87 12.45 -4.10
N ARG A 236 -12.50 11.69 -3.20
CA ARG A 236 -13.72 10.92 -3.42
C ARG A 236 -13.98 10.74 -4.93
N VAL A 237 -13.54 9.61 -5.50
CA VAL A 237 -13.96 9.22 -6.84
C VAL A 237 -15.44 8.90 -6.75
N LYS A 238 -16.24 9.95 -6.91
CA LYS A 238 -17.66 9.86 -7.20
C LYS A 238 -17.72 9.17 -8.55
N GLN A 239 -18.28 7.96 -8.53
CA GLN A 239 -18.68 7.18 -9.68
C GLN A 239 -19.27 8.13 -10.75
N LEU A 240 -18.59 8.28 -11.87
CA LEU A 240 -19.12 8.92 -13.07
C LEU A 240 -19.40 7.79 -14.05
N TYR A 241 -20.71 7.55 -14.20
CA TYR A 241 -21.44 6.63 -15.08
C TYR A 241 -21.25 5.13 -14.83
#